data_AF-A0A7Y8WVY9-F1
#
_entry.id   AF-A0A7Y8WVY9-F1
#
_cell.length_a   1.000
_cell.length_b   1.000
_cell.length_c   1.000
_cell.angle_alpha   90.00
_cell.angle_beta   90.00
_cell.angle_gamma   90.00
#
_symmetry.space_group_name_H-M   'P 1'
#
loop_
_entity.id
_entity.type
_entity.pdbx_description
1 polymer ?
#
loop_
_entity_poly.entity_id
_entity_poly.type
_entity_poly.pdbx_seq_one_letter_code
_entity_poly.pdbx_strand_id
1 'polypeptide(L)'
;MKLPLLLWLLPTWVSDHCVELAGNWRLSRAIDRAFAAGDTEALSVFRTGTLRATFTTDGMLARTDELVAYAELVVEADGCAYRYHRLFSGLELTA
;
A
#
# COMPACT_ATOMS: atom_id res chain seq x y z
N MET A 1 -22.84 -17.76 0.81
CA MET A 1 -23.37 -17.13 -0.42
C MET A 1 -22.20 -16.62 -1.24
N LYS A 2 -22.18 -16.95 -2.53
CA LYS A 2 -21.06 -16.78 -3.46
C LYS A 2 -20.94 -15.32 -3.91
N LEU A 3 -20.04 -14.57 -3.27
CA LEU A 3 -19.58 -13.25 -3.72
C LEU A 3 -19.03 -13.20 -5.17
N PRO A 4 -18.45 -14.27 -5.78
CA PRO A 4 -17.80 -14.12 -7.09
C PRO A 4 -18.74 -13.94 -8.29
N LEU A 5 -20.06 -14.14 -8.16
CA LEU A 5 -20.98 -14.08 -9.30
C LEU A 5 -21.51 -12.66 -9.58
N LEU A 6 -21.53 -11.78 -8.57
CA LEU A 6 -22.02 -10.40 -8.72
C LEU A 6 -21.00 -9.47 -9.39
N LEU A 7 -19.70 -9.75 -9.26
CA LEU A 7 -18.63 -8.98 -9.90
C LEU A 7 -18.53 -9.22 -11.42
N TRP A 8 -19.01 -10.36 -11.92
CA TRP A 8 -19.00 -10.68 -13.36
C TRP A 8 -20.01 -9.88 -14.20
N LEU A 9 -21.01 -9.27 -13.56
CA LEU A 9 -22.03 -8.44 -14.22
C LEU A 9 -21.72 -6.95 -14.16
N LEU A 10 -20.70 -6.56 -13.40
CA LEU A 10 -20.26 -5.18 -13.33
C LEU A 10 -19.35 -4.89 -14.52
N PRO A 11 -19.45 -3.70 -15.13
CA PRO A 11 -18.48 -3.26 -16.11
C PRO A 11 -17.05 -3.42 -15.57
N THR A 12 -16.12 -3.86 -16.41
CA THR A 12 -14.74 -4.18 -16.01
C THR A 12 -14.06 -3.05 -15.23
N TRP A 13 -14.32 -1.79 -15.61
CA TRP A 13 -13.79 -0.61 -14.92
C TRP A 13 -14.18 -0.53 -13.43
N VAL A 14 -15.36 -1.01 -13.04
CA VAL A 14 -15.78 -1.06 -11.62
C VAL A 14 -14.99 -2.13 -10.87
N SER A 15 -14.81 -3.29 -11.49
CA SER A 15 -13.98 -4.36 -10.92
C SER A 15 -12.53 -3.88 -10.75
N ASP A 16 -11.99 -3.18 -11.73
CA ASP A 16 -10.63 -2.65 -11.71
C ASP A 16 -10.44 -1.63 -10.56
N HIS A 17 -11.37 -0.68 -10.40
CA HIS A 17 -11.33 0.25 -9.26
C HIS A 17 -11.47 -0.45 -7.90
N CYS A 18 -12.29 -1.50 -7.81
CA CYS A 18 -12.41 -2.27 -6.58
C CYS A 18 -11.12 -3.02 -6.24
N VAL A 19 -10.43 -3.57 -7.23
CA VAL A 19 -9.13 -4.24 -7.06
C VAL A 19 -8.07 -3.22 -6.62
N GLU A 20 -7.96 -2.09 -7.31
CA GLU A 20 -7.03 -1.01 -6.99
C GLU A 20 -7.23 -0.46 -5.57
N LEU A 21 -8.49 -0.20 -5.19
CA LEU A 21 -8.83 0.25 -3.84
C LEU A 21 -8.51 -0.81 -2.80
N ALA A 22 -8.78 -2.08 -3.08
CA ALA A 22 -8.45 -3.18 -2.17
C ALA A 22 -6.93 -3.32 -1.97
N GLY A 23 -6.13 -3.16 -3.04
CA GLY A 23 -4.67 -3.14 -2.98
C GLY A 23 -4.15 -2.01 -2.09
N ASN A 24 -4.57 -0.78 -2.38
CA ASN A 24 -4.20 0.40 -1.59
C ASN A 24 -4.67 0.33 -0.13
N TRP A 25 -5.83 -0.27 0.12
CA TRP A 25 -6.34 -0.48 1.47
C TRP A 25 -5.46 -1.46 2.26
N ARG A 26 -5.02 -2.57 1.64
CA ARG A 26 -4.07 -3.50 2.27
C ARG A 26 -2.72 -2.84 2.55
N LEU A 27 -2.23 -2.01 1.61
CA LEU A 27 -1.02 -1.22 1.80
C LEU A 27 -1.15 -0.30 3.03
N SER A 28 -2.26 0.42 3.13
CA SER A 28 -2.52 1.34 4.24
C SER A 28 -2.59 0.60 5.58
N ARG A 29 -3.23 -0.58 5.61
CA ARG A 29 -3.25 -1.47 6.78
C ARG A 29 -1.85 -1.96 7.19
N ALA A 30 -0.95 -2.18 6.24
CA ALA A 30 0.43 -2.55 6.56
C ALA A 30 1.18 -1.37 7.20
N ILE A 31 1.02 -0.15 6.67
CA ILE A 31 1.57 1.08 7.25
C ILE A 31 1.03 1.30 8.67
N ASP A 32 -0.28 1.13 8.90
CA ASP A 32 -0.87 1.24 10.24
C ASP A 32 -0.25 0.27 11.24
N ARG A 33 0.13 -0.94 10.81
CA ARG A 33 0.84 -1.90 11.66
C ARG A 33 2.26 -1.45 11.99
N ALA A 34 2.96 -0.82 11.03
CA ALA A 34 4.27 -0.24 11.29
C ALA A 34 4.18 0.90 12.32
N PHE A 35 3.16 1.76 12.18
CA PHE A 35 2.88 2.82 13.16
C PHE A 35 2.58 2.24 14.54
N ALA A 36 1.74 1.22 14.64
CA ALA A 36 1.41 0.55 15.89
C ALA A 36 2.63 -0.14 16.53
N ALA A 37 3.59 -0.59 15.71
CA ALA A 37 4.85 -1.16 16.17
C ALA A 37 5.90 -0.10 16.57
N GLY A 38 5.58 1.20 16.41
CA GLY A 38 6.50 2.30 16.73
C GLY A 38 7.65 2.44 15.74
N ASP A 39 7.49 1.99 14.49
CA ASP A 39 8.51 2.09 13.45
C ASP A 39 8.77 3.56 13.12
N THR A 40 9.93 4.07 13.55
CA THR A 40 10.33 5.48 13.44
C THR A 40 10.49 5.92 12.00
N GLU A 41 11.00 5.04 11.14
CA GLU A 41 11.20 5.31 9.72
C GLU A 41 9.85 5.36 8.98
N ALA A 42 8.91 4.47 9.32
CA ALA A 42 7.57 4.54 8.76
C ALA A 42 6.85 5.83 9.20
N LEU A 43 6.94 6.16 10.49
CA LEU A 43 6.32 7.35 11.08
C LEU A 43 6.89 8.67 10.54
N SER A 44 8.13 8.71 10.07
CA SER A 44 8.72 9.91 9.49
C SER A 44 8.27 10.16 8.04
N VAL A 45 7.97 9.09 7.30
CA VAL A 45 7.74 9.16 5.85
C VAL A 45 6.26 9.17 5.46
N PHE A 46 5.45 8.24 5.96
CA PHE A 46 4.11 8.05 5.40
C PHE A 46 3.13 9.16 5.84
N ARG A 47 2.59 9.89 4.86
CA ARG A 47 1.62 10.99 5.08
C ARG A 47 0.39 10.89 4.18
N THR A 48 0.52 10.22 3.04
CA THR A 48 -0.56 10.08 2.08
C THR A 48 -1.64 9.15 2.63
N GLY A 49 -2.91 9.45 2.35
CA GLY A 49 -4.05 8.61 2.71
C GLY A 49 -4.47 7.68 1.57
N THR A 50 -5.12 6.56 1.88
CA THR A 50 -5.54 5.52 0.91
C THR A 50 -6.32 6.08 -0.28
N LEU A 51 -7.35 6.90 -0.01
CA LEU A 51 -8.24 7.42 -1.05
C LEU A 51 -7.49 8.34 -2.02
N ARG A 52 -6.61 9.20 -1.49
CA ARG A 52 -5.78 10.07 -2.31
C ARG A 52 -4.81 9.25 -3.17
N ALA A 53 -4.17 8.24 -2.58
CA ALA A 53 -3.28 7.33 -3.30
C ALA A 53 -3.99 6.53 -4.42
N THR A 54 -5.28 6.22 -4.24
CA THR A 54 -6.05 5.41 -5.21
C THR A 54 -6.66 6.26 -6.33
N PHE A 55 -7.18 7.44 -6.01
CA PHE A 55 -8.05 8.19 -6.92
C PHE A 55 -7.40 9.43 -7.55
N THR A 56 -6.16 9.76 -7.19
CA THR A 56 -5.44 10.88 -7.83
C THR A 56 -4.03 10.48 -8.24
N THR A 57 -3.61 10.96 -9.42
CA THR A 57 -2.25 10.73 -9.92
C THR A 57 -1.20 11.28 -8.96
N ASP A 58 -1.41 12.49 -8.44
CA ASP A 58 -0.50 13.10 -7.46
C ASP A 58 -0.41 12.28 -6.17
N GLY A 59 -1.52 11.68 -5.73
CA GLY A 59 -1.56 10.85 -4.54
C GLY A 59 -0.84 9.52 -4.76
N MET A 60 -1.01 8.91 -5.93
CA MET A 60 -0.32 7.69 -6.32
C MET A 60 1.20 7.93 -6.37
N LEU A 61 1.64 9.01 -7.01
CA LEU A 61 3.06 9.37 -7.08
C LEU A 61 3.64 9.65 -5.69
N ALA A 62 2.96 10.48 -4.89
CA ALA A 62 3.39 10.76 -3.52
C ALA A 62 3.48 9.49 -2.66
N ARG A 63 2.56 8.54 -2.84
CA ARG A 63 2.63 7.25 -2.13
C ARG A 63 3.83 6.42 -2.58
N THR A 64 4.14 6.39 -3.88
CA THR A 64 5.31 5.68 -4.40
C THR A 64 6.59 6.27 -3.83
N ASP A 65 6.71 7.60 -3.81
CA ASP A 65 7.87 8.30 -3.24
C ASP A 65 8.03 7.99 -1.74
N GLU A 66 6.93 7.96 -1.00
CA GLU A 66 6.94 7.54 0.42
C GLU A 66 7.41 6.09 0.60
N LEU A 67 7.00 5.15 -0.27
CA LEU A 67 7.47 3.76 -0.18
C LEU A 67 8.96 3.64 -0.45
N VAL A 68 9.47 4.37 -1.44
CA VAL A 68 10.91 4.42 -1.77
C VAL A 68 11.70 5.01 -0.62
N ALA A 69 11.30 6.17 -0.10
CA ALA A 69 11.97 6.83 1.01
C ALA A 69 12.00 5.96 2.28
N TYR A 70 10.89 5.26 2.58
CA TYR A 70 10.87 4.32 3.70
C TYR A 70 11.83 3.13 3.47
N ALA A 71 11.92 2.58 2.26
CA ALA A 71 12.87 1.52 1.95
C ALA A 71 14.33 1.98 2.12
N GLU A 72 14.66 3.19 1.68
CA GLU A 72 15.98 3.79 1.84
C GLU A 72 16.35 3.96 3.32
N LEU A 73 15.45 4.53 4.13
CA LEU A 73 15.67 4.69 5.56
C LEU A 73 15.84 3.35 6.29
N VAL A 74 15.05 2.34 5.92
CA VAL A 74 15.19 0.98 6.49
C VAL A 74 16.55 0.38 6.13
N VAL A 75 17.00 0.53 4.90
CA VAL A 75 18.33 0.04 4.48
C VAL A 75 19.45 0.79 5.18
N GLU A 76 19.32 2.10 5.36
CA GLU A 76 20.29 2.91 6.10
C GLU A 76 20.36 2.49 7.58
N ALA A 77 19.21 2.27 8.22
CA ALA A 77 19.13 1.91 9.64
C ALA A 77 19.54 0.46 9.91
N ASP A 78 19.07 -0.49 9.09
CA ASP A 78 19.19 -1.93 9.35
C ASP A 78 20.32 -2.59 8.53
N GLY A 79 20.90 -1.88 7.56
CA GLY A 79 21.85 -2.42 6.57
C GLY A 79 21.22 -3.36 5.54
N CYS A 80 19.90 -3.56 5.57
CA CYS A 80 19.17 -4.42 4.63
C CYS A 80 17.69 -4.04 4.52
N ALA A 81 17.03 -4.45 3.44
CA ALA A 81 15.61 -4.16 3.19
C ALA A 81 14.63 -5.18 3.82
N TYR A 82 15.08 -6.04 4.76
CA TYR A 82 14.26 -7.16 5.25
C TYR A 82 12.97 -6.68 5.93
N ARG A 83 13.04 -5.65 6.77
CA ARG A 83 11.87 -5.09 7.46
C ARG A 83 10.85 -4.51 6.48
N TYR A 84 11.31 -3.80 5.45
CA TYR A 84 10.48 -3.32 4.34
C TYR A 84 9.78 -4.49 3.63
N HIS A 85 10.54 -5.51 3.20
CA HIS A 85 9.96 -6.67 2.54
C HIS A 85 8.99 -7.43 3.43
N ARG A 86 9.30 -7.62 4.72
CA ARG A 86 8.41 -8.29 5.66
C ARG A 86 7.10 -7.54 5.84
N LEU A 87 7.14 -6.21 5.86
CA LEU A 87 5.95 -5.38 6.04
C LEU A 87 4.97 -5.51 4.86
N PHE A 88 5.51 -5.62 3.64
CA PHE A 88 4.73 -5.59 2.40
C PHE A 88 4.64 -6.93 1.66
N SER A 89 5.23 -8.01 2.18
CA SER A 89 5.26 -9.34 1.53
C SER A 89 3.88 -9.96 1.28
N GLY A 90 2.87 -9.57 2.06
CA GLY A 90 1.48 -10.02 1.88
C GLY A 90 0.69 -9.21 0.85
N LEU A 91 1.30 -8.22 0.21
CA LEU A 91 0.71 -7.47 -0.89
C LEU A 91 1.13 -8.14 -2.19
N GLU A 92 0.27 -8.99 -2.75
CA GLU A 92 0.40 -9.36 -4.14
C GLU A 92 0.23 -8.08 -4.98
N LEU A 93 1.36 -7.53 -5.44
CA LEU A 93 1.38 -6.57 -6.53
C LEU A 93 1.03 -7.38 -7.79
N THR A 94 -0.25 -7.62 -8.02
CA THR A 94 -0.71 -8.07 -9.32
C THR A 94 -0.41 -6.95 -10.30
N ALA A 95 0.67 -7.14 -11.07
CA ALA A 95 1.07 -6.29 -12.18
C ALA A 95 0.06 -6.33 -13.33
#